data_AF-A0A2V1JL80-F1
#
_entry.id   AF-A0A2V1JL80-F1
#
_cell.length_a   1.000
_cell.length_b   1.000
_cell.length_c   1.000
_cell.angle_alpha   90.00
_cell.angle_beta   90.00
_cell.angle_gamma   90.00
#
_symmetry.space_group_name_H-M   'P 1'
#
loop_
_entity.id
_entity.type
_entity.pdbx_description
1 polymer ?
#
loop_
_entity_poly.entity_id
_entity_poly.type
_entity_poly.pdbx_seq_one_letter_code
_entity_poly.pdbx_strand_id
1 'polypeptide(L)'
;VDFSANTVAKNENGWWLIRNGKVDFSANTVAKNENGWWRIEGGKVNFNFNGIASNENGRWYIRNGKVDFSYNGYVTQNGVRYHVVNGKVK
;
A
#
# COMPACT_ATOMS: atom_id res chain seq x y z
N VAL A 1 -19.29 -3.89 18.80
CA VAL A 1 -17.93 -3.73 18.23
C VAL A 1 -17.94 -4.36 16.86
N ASP A 2 -17.64 -3.58 15.82
CA ASP A 2 -17.54 -4.08 14.45
C ASP A 2 -16.13 -4.66 14.25
N PHE A 3 -16.03 -5.98 14.10
CA PHE A 3 -14.77 -6.68 13.87
C PHE A 3 -14.42 -6.77 12.38
N SER A 4 -15.19 -6.15 11.48
CA SER A 4 -14.93 -6.20 10.02
C SER A 4 -13.86 -5.22 9.52
N ALA A 5 -13.15 -4.55 10.44
CA ALA A 5 -12.15 -3.53 10.10
C ALA A 5 -11.16 -4.05 9.04
N ASN A 6 -11.22 -3.47 7.85
CA ASN A 6 -10.28 -3.65 6.74
C ASN A 6 -9.35 -2.43 6.70
N THR A 7 -8.43 -2.35 7.67
CA THR A 7 -7.60 -1.16 7.91
C THR A 7 -6.17 -1.55 8.31
N VAL A 8 -5.25 -0.60 8.19
CA VAL A 8 -3.88 -0.73 8.66
C VAL A 8 -3.75 -0.17 10.08
N ALA A 9 -3.44 -1.02 11.06
CA ALA A 9 -3.37 -0.65 12.48
C ALA A 9 -1.96 -0.89 13.06
N LYS A 10 -1.58 -0.12 14.09
CA LYS A 10 -0.27 -0.17 14.75
C LYS A 10 -0.31 -1.02 16.03
N ASN A 11 0.75 -1.79 16.27
CA ASN A 11 1.12 -2.32 17.58
C ASN A 11 2.63 -2.10 17.83
N GLU A 12 3.17 -2.64 18.92
CA GLU A 12 4.61 -2.55 19.26
C GLU A 12 5.54 -3.13 18.18
N ASN A 13 5.05 -4.08 17.38
CA ASN A 13 5.81 -4.79 16.35
C ASN A 13 5.73 -4.12 14.96
N GLY A 14 4.92 -3.07 14.80
CA GLY A 14 4.79 -2.29 13.57
C GLY A 14 3.34 -2.05 13.14
N TRP A 15 3.15 -1.80 11.85
CA TRP A 15 1.83 -1.58 11.25
C TRP A 15 1.41 -2.78 10.42
N TRP A 16 0.17 -3.24 10.62
CA TRP A 16 -0.32 -4.50 10.07
C TRP A 16 -1.69 -4.32 9.43
N LEU A 17 -1.95 -5.05 8.35
CA LEU A 17 -3.27 -5.12 7.75
C LEU A 17 -4.18 -6.02 8.59
N ILE A 18 -5.25 -5.43 9.10
CA ILE A 18 -6.31 -6.15 9.81
C ILE A 18 -7.45 -6.42 8.83
N ARG A 19 -7.97 -7.65 8.84
CA ARG A 19 -9.18 -8.08 8.12
C ARG A 19 -9.97 -9.02 9.01
N ASN A 20 -11.27 -8.81 9.13
CA ASN A 20 -12.15 -9.62 9.98
C ASN A 20 -11.58 -9.79 11.42
N GLY A 21 -11.03 -8.71 11.98
CA GLY A 21 -10.58 -8.63 13.36
C GLY A 21 -9.23 -9.27 13.65
N LYS A 22 -8.51 -9.76 12.63
CA LYS A 22 -7.19 -10.38 12.77
C LYS A 22 -6.19 -9.85 11.75
N VAL A 23 -4.90 -10.01 12.04
CA VAL A 23 -3.83 -9.72 11.08
C VAL A 23 -3.93 -10.69 9.90
N ASP A 24 -3.88 -10.16 8.69
CA ASP A 24 -3.75 -10.95 7.47
C ASP A 24 -2.29 -11.05 7.05
N PHE A 25 -1.59 -12.06 7.59
CA PHE A 25 -0.18 -12.34 7.28
C PHE A 25 0.08 -12.76 5.83
N SER A 26 -0.95 -13.09 5.05
CA SER A 26 -0.82 -13.47 3.64
C SER A 26 -0.85 -12.26 2.70
N ALA A 27 -1.23 -11.08 3.21
CA ALA A 27 -1.50 -9.93 2.37
C ALA A 27 -0.24 -9.33 1.73
N ASN A 28 -0.33 -9.13 0.41
CA ASN A 28 0.69 -8.47 -0.41
C ASN A 28 0.04 -7.42 -1.32
N THR A 29 -0.54 -6.38 -0.74
CA THR A 29 -1.42 -5.41 -1.41
C THR A 29 -1.04 -3.95 -1.10
N VAL A 30 -1.86 -3.00 -1.51
CA VAL A 30 -1.89 -1.63 -1.00
C VAL A 30 -3.16 -1.45 -0.17
N ALA A 31 -3.01 -1.07 1.10
CA ALA A 31 -4.14 -0.88 2.02
C ALA A 31 -4.08 0.47 2.72
N LYS A 32 -5.22 0.97 3.18
CA LYS A 32 -5.34 2.32 3.76
C LYS A 32 -5.67 2.32 5.26
N ASN A 33 -5.31 3.41 5.90
CA ASN A 33 -5.85 3.88 7.17
C ASN A 33 -6.04 5.41 7.10
N GLU A 34 -6.31 6.07 8.22
CA GLU A 34 -6.48 7.52 8.29
C GLU A 34 -5.22 8.31 7.85
N ASN A 35 -4.04 7.68 7.91
CA ASN A 35 -2.77 8.34 7.59
C ASN A 35 -2.41 8.23 6.10
N GLY A 36 -3.10 7.40 5.32
CA GLY A 36 -2.87 7.22 3.90
C GLY A 36 -2.88 5.76 3.46
N TRP A 37 -2.31 5.50 2.28
CA TRP A 37 -2.28 4.19 1.64
C TRP A 37 -0.85 3.66 1.67
N TRP A 38 -0.68 2.41 2.06
CA TRP A 38 0.60 1.82 2.42
C TRP A 38 0.84 0.52 1.66
N ARG A 39 2.10 0.26 1.31
CA ARG A 39 2.53 -1.04 0.81
C ARG A 39 2.47 -2.05 1.95
N ILE A 40 1.70 -3.12 1.76
CA ILE A 40 1.65 -4.27 2.65
C ILE A 40 2.40 -5.44 2.01
N GLU A 41 3.30 -6.06 2.76
CA GLU A 41 4.03 -7.28 2.38
C GLU A 41 4.06 -8.24 3.56
N GLY A 42 3.62 -9.48 3.34
CA GLY A 42 3.45 -10.46 4.43
C GLY A 42 2.58 -9.94 5.58
N GLY A 43 1.55 -9.14 5.26
CA GLY A 43 0.66 -8.52 6.24
C GLY A 43 1.19 -7.27 6.95
N LYS A 44 2.48 -6.93 6.83
CA LYS A 44 3.11 -5.78 7.49
C LYS A 44 3.32 -4.63 6.52
N VAL A 45 3.27 -3.39 7.00
CA VAL A 45 3.68 -2.22 6.20
C VAL A 45 5.18 -2.32 5.89
N ASN A 46 5.52 -2.25 4.60
CA ASN A 46 6.91 -2.13 4.15
C ASN A 46 7.25 -0.65 3.89
N PHE A 47 7.81 0.03 4.90
CA PHE A 47 8.26 1.43 4.80
C PHE A 47 9.46 1.65 3.87
N ASN A 48 10.17 0.58 3.49
CA ASN A 48 11.33 0.67 2.60
C ASN A 48 10.96 0.50 1.12
N PHE A 49 9.70 0.19 0.81
CA PHE A 49 9.27 -0.04 -0.56
C PHE A 49 9.21 1.27 -1.35
N ASN A 50 9.83 1.26 -2.54
CA ASN A 50 9.77 2.32 -3.53
C ASN A 50 9.49 1.69 -4.90
N GLY A 51 8.38 2.03 -5.54
CA GLY A 51 7.98 1.43 -6.81
C GLY A 51 6.48 1.39 -7.03
N ILE A 52 6.02 0.53 -7.92
CA ILE A 52 4.59 0.32 -8.21
C ILE A 52 4.08 -0.91 -7.47
N ALA A 53 2.94 -0.76 -6.78
CA ALA A 53 2.19 -1.90 -6.22
C ALA A 53 0.69 -1.76 -6.51
N SER A 54 -0.05 -2.87 -6.41
CA SER A 54 -1.47 -2.94 -6.75
C SER A 54 -2.36 -3.27 -5.56
N ASN A 55 -3.60 -2.83 -5.68
CA ASN A 55 -4.75 -3.38 -4.98
C ASN A 55 -5.93 -3.50 -5.95
N GLU A 56 -7.12 -3.84 -5.46
CA GLU A 56 -8.33 -3.99 -6.26
C GLU A 56 -8.75 -2.71 -7.01
N ASN A 57 -8.28 -1.54 -6.56
CA ASN A 57 -8.61 -0.24 -7.15
C ASN A 57 -7.61 0.20 -8.25
N GLY A 58 -6.54 -0.57 -8.45
CA GLY A 58 -5.53 -0.33 -9.48
C GLY A 58 -4.10 -0.36 -8.95
N ARG A 59 -3.20 0.24 -9.73
CA ARG A 59 -1.76 0.31 -9.45
C ARG A 59 -1.37 1.72 -9.01
N TRP A 60 -0.50 1.80 -8.02
CA TRP A 60 -0.13 3.03 -7.34
C TRP A 60 1.38 3.17 -7.28
N TYR A 61 1.88 4.39 -7.44
CA TYR A 61 3.26 4.72 -7.15
C TYR A 61 3.44 4.96 -5.65
N ILE A 62 4.44 4.28 -5.10
CA ILE A 62 4.75 4.25 -3.68
C ILE A 62 6.16 4.76 -3.47
N ARG A 63 6.30 5.68 -2.51
CA ARG A 63 7.59 6.20 -2.03
C ARG A 63 7.65 6.04 -0.51
N ASN A 64 8.73 5.47 0.00
CA ASN A 64 8.93 5.18 1.43
C ASN A 64 7.72 4.44 2.04
N GLY A 65 7.24 3.42 1.33
CA GLY A 65 6.10 2.59 1.74
C GLY A 65 4.73 3.23 1.66
N LYS A 66 4.61 4.52 1.35
CA LYS A 66 3.33 5.24 1.22
C LYS A 66 3.02 5.59 -0.24
N VAL A 67 1.75 5.52 -0.63
CA VAL A 67 1.31 6.04 -1.93
C VAL A 67 1.59 7.55 -1.99
N ASP A 68 2.30 7.97 -3.03
CA ASP A 68 2.55 9.38 -3.31
C ASP A 68 1.50 9.90 -4.31
N PHE A 69 0.38 10.37 -3.78
CA PHE A 69 -0.71 10.97 -4.58
C PHE A 69 -0.33 12.28 -5.27
N SER A 70 0.80 12.90 -4.91
CA SER A 70 1.28 14.12 -5.57
C SER A 70 2.10 13.83 -6.82
N TYR A 71 2.57 12.58 -6.99
CA TYR A 71 3.46 12.23 -8.08
C TYR A 71 2.73 12.20 -9.43
N ASN A 72 3.31 12.92 -10.39
CA ASN A 72 2.92 12.95 -11.79
C ASN A 72 4.18 12.78 -12.64
N GLY A 73 4.21 11.78 -13.51
CA GLY A 73 5.40 11.49 -14.32
C GLY A 73 5.48 10.05 -14.79
N TYR A 74 6.71 9.58 -15.02
CA TYR A 74 6.98 8.23 -15.49
C TYR A 74 7.91 7.47 -14.53
N VAL A 75 7.55 6.23 -14.23
CA VAL A 75 8.33 5.33 -13.39
C VAL A 75 8.72 4.10 -14.20
N THR A 76 10.00 3.76 -14.23
CA THR A 76 10.46 2.51 -14.85
C THR A 76 10.70 1.46 -13.77
N GLN A 77 10.06 0.30 -13.88
CA GLN A 77 10.23 -0.83 -12.98
C GLN A 77 10.31 -2.12 -13.78
N ASN A 78 11.35 -2.92 -13.55
CA ASN A 78 11.62 -4.17 -14.26
C ASN A 78 11.60 -3.99 -15.80
N GLY A 79 12.18 -2.90 -16.30
CA GLY A 79 12.22 -2.57 -17.73
C GLY A 79 10.91 -2.03 -18.32
N VAL A 80 9.81 -2.00 -17.57
CA VAL A 80 8.53 -1.45 -18.02
C VAL A 80 8.37 -0.01 -17.53
N ARG A 81 8.03 0.90 -18.45
CA ARG A 81 7.76 2.31 -18.15
C ARG A 81 6.26 2.53 -17.90
N TYR A 82 5.92 3.07 -16.74
CA TYR A 82 4.56 3.38 -16.30
C TYR A 82 4.31 4.87 -16.32
N HIS A 83 3.19 5.30 -16.90
CA HIS A 83 2.70 6.67 -16.76
C HIS A 83 1.88 6.77 -15.47
N VAL A 84 2.21 7.72 -14.61
CA VAL A 84 1.57 7.92 -13.31
C VAL A 84 0.99 9.32 -13.25
N VAL A 85 -0.29 9.40 -12.88
CA VAL A 85 -1.04 10.64 -12.70
C VAL A 85 -1.70 10.63 -11.33
N ASN A 86 -1.39 11.63 -10.50
CA ASN A 86 -1.85 11.74 -9.11
C ASN A 86 -1.62 10.45 -8.30
N GLY A 87 -0.41 9.89 -8.43
CA GLY A 87 -0.01 8.64 -7.78
C GLY A 87 -0.60 7.35 -8.36
N LYS A 88 -1.57 7.41 -9.30
CA LYS A 88 -2.18 6.22 -9.92
C LYS A 88 -1.56 5.95 -11.29
N VAL A 89 -1.24 4.69 -11.59
CA VAL A 89 -0.81 4.27 -12.93
C VAL A 89 -1.99 4.31 -13.90
N LYS A 90 -1.75 4.83 -15.10
CA LYS A 90 -2.72 4.93 -16.20
C LYS A 90 -2.50 3.86 -17.27
#